data_AF-A0A7Y5LG84-F1
#
_entry.id   AF-A0A7Y5LG84-F1
#
_cell.length_a   1.000
_cell.length_b   1.000
_cell.length_c   1.000
_cell.angle_alpha   90.00
_cell.angle_beta   90.00
_cell.angle_gamma   90.00
#
_symmetry.space_group_name_H-M   'P 1'
#
loop_
_entity.id
_entity.type
_entity.pdbx_description
1 polymer ?
#
loop_
_entity_poly.entity_id
_entity_poly.type
_entity_poly.pdbx_seq_one_letter_code
_entity_poly.pdbx_strand_id
1 'polypeptide(L)'
;MPLPIDFIRATLAVLAVIFAYVFGRYAVRSRQGRARGSLVLTWGFRFSASLLAVFWTRQFDLIAIMALIFAGASLGTGIWLELHPKQEPDLTKTMFPEE
;
A
#
# COMPACT_ATOMS: atom_id res chain seq x y z
N MET A 1 5.11 -14.73 -28.77
CA MET A 1 3.79 -14.08 -28.79
C MET A 1 3.93 -12.82 -27.94
N PRO A 2 3.86 -11.60 -28.50
CA PRO A 2 3.95 -10.40 -27.67
C PRO A 2 2.79 -10.41 -26.67
N LEU A 3 3.09 -10.25 -25.39
CA LEU A 3 2.04 -10.09 -24.37
C LEU A 3 1.25 -8.81 -24.69
N PRO A 4 -0.08 -8.83 -24.59
CA PRO A 4 -0.86 -7.61 -24.76
C PRO A 4 -0.40 -6.60 -23.74
N ILE A 5 -0.11 -5.38 -24.18
CA ILE A 5 0.37 -4.30 -23.31
C ILE A 5 -0.59 -4.03 -22.14
N ASP A 6 -1.87 -4.31 -22.34
CA ASP A 6 -2.91 -4.23 -21.32
C ASP A 6 -2.70 -5.21 -20.17
N PHE A 7 -2.14 -6.40 -20.42
CA PHE A 7 -1.83 -7.37 -19.37
C PHE A 7 -0.69 -6.88 -18.46
N ILE A 8 0.35 -6.28 -19.06
CA ILE A 8 1.46 -5.70 -18.32
C ILE A 8 0.96 -4.52 -17.48
N ARG A 9 0.10 -3.67 -18.05
CA ARG A 9 -0.52 -2.54 -17.33
C ARG A 9 -1.40 -2.99 -16.18
N ALA A 10 -2.24 -4.01 -16.37
CA ALA A 10 -3.06 -4.58 -15.31
C ALA A 10 -2.21 -5.13 -14.17
N THR A 11 -1.11 -5.82 -14.51
CA THR A 11 -0.16 -6.33 -13.51
C THR A 11 0.51 -5.19 -12.73
N LEU A 12 0.94 -4.13 -13.43
CA LEU A 12 1.51 -2.93 -12.80
C LEU A 12 0.49 -2.20 -11.93
N ALA A 13 -0.78 -2.16 -12.32
CA ALA A 13 -1.86 -1.60 -11.53
C ALA A 13 -2.04 -2.38 -10.22
N VAL A 14 -2.08 -3.70 -10.26
CA VAL A 14 -2.16 -4.54 -9.05
C VAL A 14 -0.95 -4.29 -8.13
N LEU A 15 0.26 -4.24 -8.69
CA LEU A 15 1.46 -3.92 -7.92
C LEU A 15 1.39 -2.52 -7.30
N ALA A 16 0.89 -1.52 -8.02
CA ALA A 16 0.70 -0.17 -7.49
C ALA A 16 -0.24 -0.18 -6.28
N VAL A 17 -1.34 -0.95 -6.31
CA VAL A 17 -2.28 -1.09 -5.18
C VAL A 17 -1.60 -1.71 -3.96
N ILE A 18 -0.82 -2.78 -4.15
CA ILE A 18 -0.07 -3.43 -3.07
C ILE A 18 0.96 -2.45 -2.48
N PHE A 19 1.68 -1.74 -3.32
CA PHE A 19 2.68 -0.76 -2.90
C PHE A 19 2.03 0.41 -2.16
N ALA A 20 0.84 0.84 -2.57
CA ALA A 20 0.09 1.90 -1.90
C ALA A 20 -0.28 1.52 -0.46
N TYR A 21 -0.74 0.28 -0.25
CA TYR A 21 -1.04 -0.24 1.09
C TYR A 21 0.19 -0.24 1.99
N VAL A 22 1.30 -0.79 1.50
CA VAL A 22 2.55 -0.88 2.26
C VAL A 22 3.12 0.51 2.55
N PHE A 23 3.12 1.39 1.55
CA PHE A 23 3.53 2.78 1.69
C PHE A 23 2.72 3.52 2.75
N GLY A 24 1.38 3.35 2.78
CA GLY A 24 0.51 3.95 3.79
C GLY A 24 0.92 3.57 5.23
N ARG A 25 1.22 2.30 5.47
CA ARG A 25 1.69 1.82 6.79
C ARG A 25 3.05 2.40 7.16
N TYR A 26 4.00 2.38 6.23
CA TYR A 26 5.36 2.90 6.49
C TYR A 26 5.36 4.42 6.68
N ALA A 27 4.50 5.16 5.98
CA ALA A 27 4.35 6.60 6.15
C ALA A 27 3.91 6.95 7.59
N VAL A 28 2.95 6.21 8.14
CA VAL A 28 2.50 6.37 9.54
C VAL A 28 3.61 5.96 10.51
N ARG A 29 4.24 4.80 10.32
CA ARG A 29 5.36 4.35 11.19
C ARG A 29 6.53 5.32 11.21
N SER A 30 6.86 5.91 10.06
CA SER A 30 7.91 6.92 9.94
C SER A 30 7.53 8.20 10.69
N ARG A 31 6.28 8.67 10.55
CA ARG A 31 5.76 9.80 11.34
C ARG A 31 5.77 9.52 12.85
N GLN A 32 5.60 8.28 13.26
CA GLN A 32 5.70 7.86 14.66
C GLN A 32 7.13 7.55 15.12
N GLY A 33 8.15 7.75 14.27
CA GLY A 33 9.55 7.45 14.59
C GLY A 33 9.90 5.95 14.72
N ARG A 34 8.97 5.05 14.36
CA ARG A 34 9.10 3.59 14.51
C ARG A 34 9.71 2.90 13.28
N ALA A 35 10.01 3.62 12.21
CA ALA A 35 10.59 3.06 10.98
C ALA A 35 11.74 3.89 10.43
N ARG A 36 12.71 3.22 9.80
CA ARG A 36 13.77 3.89 9.01
C ARG A 36 13.14 4.58 7.81
N GLY A 37 13.33 5.91 7.70
CA GLY A 37 12.84 6.72 6.58
C GLY A 37 13.27 6.20 5.19
N SER A 38 14.38 5.46 5.10
CA SER A 38 14.84 4.81 3.85
C SER A 38 13.84 3.80 3.27
N LEU A 39 13.07 3.12 4.12
CA LEU A 39 12.03 2.19 3.67
C LEU A 39 10.84 2.94 3.08
N VAL A 40 10.47 4.08 3.67
CA VAL A 40 9.38 4.94 3.16
C VAL A 40 9.72 5.48 1.79
N LEU A 41 10.96 5.95 1.59
CA LEU A 41 11.44 6.42 0.29
C LEU A 41 11.45 5.30 -0.74
N THR A 42 11.91 4.10 -0.36
CA THR A 42 11.91 2.94 -1.28
C THR A 42 10.49 2.54 -1.70
N TRP A 43 9.56 2.43 -0.75
CA TRP A 43 8.17 2.05 -1.05
C TRP A 43 7.41 3.17 -1.78
N GLY A 44 7.68 4.43 -1.45
CA GLY A 44 7.13 5.59 -2.14
C GLY A 44 7.62 5.68 -3.58
N PHE A 45 8.91 5.45 -3.81
CA PHE A 45 9.47 5.41 -5.16
C PHE A 45 8.86 4.27 -5.99
N ARG A 46 8.72 3.06 -5.42
CA ARG A 46 8.06 1.93 -6.09
C ARG A 46 6.61 2.23 -6.43
N PHE A 47 5.86 2.82 -5.51
CA PHE A 47 4.48 3.24 -5.75
C PHE A 47 4.39 4.27 -6.88
N SER A 48 5.18 5.34 -6.80
CA SER A 48 5.20 6.40 -7.82
C SER A 48 5.64 5.88 -9.19
N ALA A 49 6.66 5.01 -9.24
CA ALA A 49 7.14 4.41 -10.49
C ALA A 49 6.09 3.49 -11.12
N SER A 50 5.43 2.65 -10.32
CA SER A 50 4.33 1.80 -10.81
C SER A 50 3.15 2.62 -11.30
N LEU A 51 2.79 3.70 -10.57
CA LEU A 51 1.70 4.59 -10.96
C LEU A 51 2.04 5.30 -12.29
N LEU A 52 3.22 5.91 -12.39
CA LEU A 52 3.69 6.56 -13.63
C LEU A 52 3.72 5.59 -14.82
N ALA A 53 4.14 4.34 -14.61
CA ALA A 53 4.16 3.32 -15.66
C ALA A 53 2.75 2.98 -16.19
N VAL A 54 1.73 3.01 -15.32
CA VAL A 54 0.32 2.81 -15.73
C VAL A 54 -0.18 3.95 -16.62
N PHE A 55 0.24 5.19 -16.33
CA PHE A 55 -0.14 6.41 -17.08
C PHE A 55 0.68 6.66 -18.35
N TRP A 56 1.90 6.12 -18.44
CA TRP A 56 2.85 6.42 -19.51
C TRP A 56 2.34 6.07 -20.93
N THR A 57 1.56 4.99 -21.04
CA THR A 57 1.17 4.42 -22.35
C THR A 57 -0.20 4.85 -22.84
N ARG A 58 -1.13 5.18 -21.93
CA ARG A 58 -2.48 5.64 -22.26
C ARG A 58 -2.92 6.61 -21.18
N GLN A 59 -3.15 7.86 -21.57
CA GLN A 59 -3.21 9.00 -20.66
C GLN A 59 -4.33 8.89 -19.62
N PHE A 60 -5.48 8.28 -19.95
CA PHE A 60 -6.60 8.06 -19.04
C PHE A 60 -7.47 6.90 -19.54
N ASP A 61 -7.16 5.68 -19.10
CA ASP A 61 -7.92 4.47 -19.46
C ASP A 61 -8.63 3.92 -18.22
N LEU A 62 -9.62 3.04 -18.40
CA LEU A 62 -10.38 2.43 -17.30
C LEU A 62 -9.43 1.76 -16.28
N ILE A 63 -8.36 1.12 -16.76
CA ILE A 63 -7.32 0.51 -15.91
C ILE A 63 -6.64 1.54 -15.01
N ALA A 64 -6.34 2.73 -15.52
CA ALA A 64 -5.68 3.79 -14.76
C ALA A 64 -6.61 4.38 -13.69
N ILE A 65 -7.89 4.55 -14.02
CA ILE A 65 -8.92 5.01 -13.07
C ILE A 65 -9.09 3.99 -11.95
N MET A 66 -9.25 2.71 -12.30
CA MET A 66 -9.36 1.63 -11.32
C MET A 66 -8.09 1.55 -10.45
N ALA A 67 -6.90 1.62 -11.05
CA ALA A 67 -5.63 1.63 -10.32
C ALA A 67 -5.57 2.78 -9.30
N LEU A 68 -6.00 3.98 -9.66
CA LEU A 68 -6.07 5.13 -8.77
C LEU A 68 -7.03 4.92 -7.60
N ILE A 69 -8.24 4.46 -7.87
CA ILE A 69 -9.27 4.22 -6.85
C ILE A 69 -8.79 3.14 -5.88
N PHE A 70 -8.34 2.00 -6.39
CA PHE A 70 -7.85 0.91 -5.55
C PHE A 70 -6.58 1.31 -4.79
N ALA A 71 -5.64 2.01 -5.42
CA ALA A 71 -4.43 2.48 -4.75
C ALA A 71 -4.76 3.47 -3.63
N GLY A 72 -5.67 4.42 -3.87
CA GLY A 72 -6.14 5.37 -2.87
C GLY A 72 -6.81 4.67 -1.69
N ALA A 73 -7.72 3.72 -1.97
CA ALA A 73 -8.38 2.93 -0.94
C ALA A 73 -7.39 2.08 -0.13
N SER A 74 -6.44 1.41 -0.79
CA SER A 74 -5.40 0.62 -0.13
C SER A 74 -4.46 1.48 0.71
N LEU A 75 -4.05 2.64 0.21
CA LEU A 75 -3.24 3.59 0.97
C LEU A 75 -3.98 4.08 2.21
N GLY A 76 -5.24 4.49 2.06
CA GLY A 76 -6.09 4.91 3.19
C GLY A 76 -6.28 3.79 4.22
N THR A 77 -6.50 2.56 3.76
CA THR A 77 -6.63 1.37 4.62
C THR A 77 -5.33 1.09 5.38
N GLY A 78 -4.18 1.19 4.72
CA GLY A 78 -2.87 1.01 5.34
C GLY A 78 -2.60 2.08 6.41
N ILE A 79 -2.96 3.34 6.14
CA ILE A 79 -2.89 4.43 7.11
C ILE A 79 -3.83 4.17 8.29
N TRP A 80 -5.09 3.82 8.02
CA TRP A 80 -6.11 3.61 9.05
C TRP A 80 -5.73 2.50 10.02
N LEU A 81 -5.30 1.35 9.51
CA LEU A 81 -4.89 0.19 10.32
C LEU A 81 -3.68 0.50 11.20
N GLU A 82 -2.78 1.36 10.74
CA GLU A 82 -1.59 1.73 11.51
C GLU A 82 -1.86 2.86 12.52
N LEU A 83 -2.85 3.71 12.25
CA LEU A 83 -3.34 4.72 13.20
C LEU A 83 -4.26 4.14 14.28
N HIS A 84 -5.04 3.11 13.95
CA HIS A 84 -5.89 2.36 14.86
C HIS A 84 -5.34 0.94 15.01
N PRO A 85 -4.21 0.75 15.71
CA PRO A 85 -3.75 -0.59 16.03
C PRO A 85 -4.89 -1.30 16.77
N LYS A 86 -5.35 -2.43 16.24
CA LYS A 86 -6.26 -3.30 16.98
C LYS A 86 -5.59 -3.57 18.33
N GLN A 87 -6.31 -3.30 19.42
CA GLN A 87 -5.90 -3.75 20.73
C GLN A 87 -5.76 -5.27 20.63
N GLU A 88 -4.52 -5.77 20.62
CA GLU A 88 -4.30 -7.19 20.79
C GLU A 88 -5.01 -7.56 22.11
N PRO A 89 -5.88 -8.59 22.09
CA PRO A 89 -6.50 -9.02 23.34
C PRO A 89 -5.37 -9.34 24.30
N ASP A 90 -5.44 -8.74 25.50
CA ASP A 90 -4.44 -8.87 26.54
C ASP A 90 -4.39 -10.33 27.01
N LEU A 91 -3.59 -11.13 26.29
CA LEU A 91 -3.35 -12.54 26.54
C LEU A 91 -2.76 -12.76 27.93
N THR A 92 -2.24 -11.72 28.57
CA THR A 92 -1.78 -11.74 29.96
C THR A 92 -2.92 -12.09 30.91
N LYS A 93 -4.13 -11.58 30.68
CA LYS A 93 -5.32 -11.92 31.49
C LYS A 93 -5.88 -13.32 31.19
N THR A 94 -5.54 -13.89 30.04
CA THR A 94 -5.95 -15.26 29.68
C THR A 94 -4.93 -16.31 30.17
N MET A 95 -3.64 -15.97 30.19
CA MET A 95 -2.56 -16.88 30.63
C MET A 95 -2.30 -16.81 32.14
N PHE A 96 -2.61 -15.68 32.79
CA PHE A 96 -2.50 -15.51 34.24
C PHE A 96 -3.84 -14.99 34.78
N PRO A 97 -4.84 -15.87 34.97
CA PRO A 97 -6.01 -15.50 35.76
C PRO A 97 -5.53 -15.19 37.20
N GLU A 98 -5.73 -13.95 37.65
CA GLU A 98 -5.57 -13.59 39.06
C GLU A 98 -6.62 -14.36 39.87
N GLU A 99 -6.15 -15.06 40.91
CA GLU A 99 -6.94 -15.88 41.83
C GLU A 99 -7.99 -15.06 42.62
#